data_AF-A0AA85BVU9-F1
#
_entry.id   AF-A0AA85BVU9-F1
#
_cell.length_a   1.000
_cell.length_b   1.000
_cell.length_c   1.000
_cell.angle_alpha   90.00
_cell.angle_beta   90.00
_cell.angle_gamma   90.00
#
_symmetry.space_group_name_H-M   'P 1'
#
loop_
_entity.id
_entity.type
_entity.pdbx_description
1 polymer ?
#
loop_
_entity_poly.entity_id
_entity_poly.type
_entity_poly.pdbx_seq_one_letter_code
_entity_poly.pdbx_strand_id
1 'polypeptide(L)'
;MKYIDYNPGELKRVIIHELGHTFGFDYRLFPYLRHDDGSPRTMRNQHTGEPELPTNANEGLKADRNTIKYVSRTWHTVSGENTYKRVALTLPSVVNFARNHFRCNELDAVDLESDGGDGNKHSHFERRLSIVKCSLEFKHLVYFRGDWRECPRDGGIMEIAEDITRHDWIQCPRFHDVCSVEKIRERNKRREKEQNLIAQS
;
A
#
# COMPACT_ATOMS: atom_id res chain seq x y z
N MET A 1 -3.08 -27.86 -18.40
CA MET A 1 -1.87 -27.30 -17.75
C MET A 1 -2.35 -26.37 -16.64
N LYS A 2 -2.27 -26.78 -15.37
CA LYS A 2 -2.83 -25.98 -14.26
C LYS A 2 -1.83 -24.90 -13.87
N TYR A 3 -2.22 -23.63 -13.97
CA TYR A 3 -1.44 -22.46 -13.51
C TYR A 3 -0.93 -22.61 -12.05
N ILE A 4 -1.60 -23.47 -11.29
CA ILE A 4 -1.32 -23.87 -9.91
C ILE A 4 0.07 -24.48 -9.73
N ASP A 5 0.58 -25.22 -10.71
CA ASP A 5 1.80 -26.03 -10.54
C ASP A 5 3.10 -25.23 -10.75
N TYR A 6 3.02 -24.03 -11.36
CA TYR A 6 4.21 -23.29 -11.80
C TYR A 6 4.71 -22.23 -10.79
N ASN A 7 3.84 -21.72 -9.91
CA ASN A 7 4.24 -20.73 -8.91
C ASN A 7 3.29 -20.70 -7.69
N PRO A 8 3.37 -21.70 -6.78
CA PRO A 8 2.46 -21.82 -5.65
C PRO A 8 2.53 -20.62 -4.69
N GLY A 9 3.68 -19.93 -4.63
CA GLY A 9 3.86 -18.73 -3.82
C GLY A 9 3.07 -17.52 -4.33
N GLU A 10 3.07 -17.26 -5.64
CA GLU A 10 2.30 -16.17 -6.23
C GLU A 10 0.79 -16.45 -6.17
N LEU A 11 0.36 -17.70 -6.42
CA LEU A 11 -1.05 -18.08 -6.29
C LEU A 11 -1.56 -17.86 -4.86
N LYS A 12 -0.79 -18.28 -3.85
CA LYS A 12 -1.13 -18.04 -2.44
C LYS A 12 -1.34 -16.55 -2.13
N ARG A 13 -0.50 -15.68 -2.70
CA ARG A 13 -0.60 -14.22 -2.49
C ARG A 13 -1.86 -13.64 -3.10
N VAL A 14 -2.21 -14.07 -4.32
CA VAL A 14 -3.46 -13.67 -4.97
C VAL A 14 -4.67 -14.13 -4.17
N ILE A 15 -4.71 -15.40 -3.72
CA ILE A 15 -5.83 -15.90 -2.91
C ILE A 15 -5.99 -15.09 -1.62
N ILE A 16 -4.90 -14.83 -0.90
CA ILE A 16 -4.94 -14.04 0.34
C ILE A 16 -5.41 -12.60 0.05
N HIS A 17 -5.01 -12.03 -1.08
CA HIS A 17 -5.44 -10.70 -1.52
C HIS A 17 -6.96 -10.65 -1.74
N GLU A 18 -7.51 -11.60 -2.49
CA GLU A 18 -8.97 -11.66 -2.76
C GLU A 18 -9.79 -11.99 -1.51
N LEU A 19 -9.26 -12.81 -0.60
CA LEU A 19 -9.86 -13.00 0.73
C LEU A 19 -9.88 -11.71 1.54
N GLY A 20 -8.85 -10.87 1.41
CA GLY A 20 -8.82 -9.54 2.02
C GLY A 20 -10.00 -8.67 1.58
N HIS A 21 -10.31 -8.63 0.28
CA HIS A 21 -11.50 -7.95 -0.23
C HIS A 21 -12.80 -8.52 0.35
N THR A 22 -12.89 -9.85 0.42
CA THR A 22 -14.05 -10.55 0.98
C THR A 22 -14.29 -10.20 2.46
N PHE A 23 -13.22 -9.91 3.21
CA PHE A 23 -13.28 -9.51 4.62
C PHE A 23 -13.47 -8.00 4.85
N GLY A 24 -13.79 -7.23 3.80
CA GLY A 24 -14.14 -5.82 3.95
C GLY A 24 -13.04 -4.85 3.55
N PHE A 25 -11.93 -5.32 2.97
CA PHE A 25 -10.96 -4.43 2.33
C PHE A 25 -11.45 -3.99 0.95
N ASP A 26 -12.59 -3.31 0.90
CA ASP A 26 -13.21 -2.76 -0.30
C ASP A 26 -13.89 -1.43 0.05
N TYR A 27 -13.78 -0.44 -0.82
CA TYR A 27 -14.32 0.90 -0.52
C TYR A 27 -15.82 0.92 -0.25
N ARG A 28 -16.58 -0.02 -0.83
CA ARG A 28 -18.04 -0.17 -0.62
C ARG A 28 -18.36 -0.72 0.77
N LEU A 29 -17.40 -1.41 1.38
CA LEU A 29 -17.54 -2.05 2.70
C LEU A 29 -16.94 -1.21 3.82
N PHE A 30 -16.08 -0.22 3.54
CA PHE A 30 -15.56 0.70 4.54
C PHE A 30 -16.62 1.39 5.41
N PRO A 31 -17.78 1.84 4.87
CA PRO A 31 -18.88 2.36 5.69
C PRO A 31 -19.32 1.40 6.79
N TYR A 32 -19.19 0.09 6.58
CA TYR A 32 -19.65 -0.97 7.47
C TYR A 32 -18.68 -1.34 8.59
N LEU A 33 -17.44 -0.82 8.54
CA LEU A 33 -16.42 -1.14 9.53
C LEU A 33 -16.85 -0.73 10.95
N ARG A 34 -16.29 -1.46 11.92
CA ARG A 34 -16.59 -1.35 13.34
C ARG A 34 -15.33 -1.01 14.14
N HIS A 35 -15.55 -0.46 15.33
CA HIS A 35 -14.54 -0.38 16.37
C HIS A 35 -14.34 -1.76 17.00
N ASP A 36 -13.28 -1.90 17.80
CA ASP A 36 -12.92 -3.17 18.43
C ASP A 36 -13.98 -3.63 19.45
N ASP A 37 -14.77 -2.71 19.99
CA ASP A 37 -15.94 -2.98 20.84
C ASP A 37 -17.19 -3.40 20.05
N GLY A 38 -17.09 -3.49 18.72
CA GLY A 38 -18.18 -3.84 17.82
C GLY A 38 -19.11 -2.67 17.46
N SER A 39 -18.92 -1.47 18.02
CA SER A 39 -19.71 -0.29 17.65
C SER A 39 -19.43 0.14 16.20
N PRO A 40 -20.42 0.64 15.46
CA PRO A 40 -20.23 1.03 14.07
C PRO A 40 -19.37 2.30 13.97
N ARG A 41 -18.39 2.32 13.06
CA ARG A 41 -17.52 3.50 12.84
C ARG A 41 -18.24 4.64 12.13
N THR A 42 -19.13 4.27 11.21
CA THR A 42 -20.03 5.20 10.53
C THR A 42 -21.41 5.07 11.16
N MET A 43 -22.08 6.20 11.38
CA MET A 43 -23.43 6.21 11.94
C MET A 43 -24.37 5.30 11.14
N ARG A 44 -25.33 4.68 11.81
CA ARG A 44 -26.33 3.80 11.20
C ARG A 44 -27.70 4.45 11.28
N ASN A 45 -28.45 4.39 10.19
CA ASN A 45 -29.85 4.72 10.22
C ASN A 45 -30.57 3.74 11.14
N GLN A 46 -31.33 4.27 12.11
CA GLN A 46 -31.96 3.45 13.15
C GLN A 46 -33.03 2.49 12.62
N HIS A 47 -33.60 2.77 11.44
CA HIS A 47 -34.68 1.97 10.86
C HIS A 47 -34.16 0.92 9.89
N THR A 48 -33.17 1.26 9.05
CA THR A 48 -32.64 0.35 8.02
C THR A 48 -31.36 -0.37 8.44
N GLY A 49 -30.64 0.14 9.45
CA GLY A 49 -29.32 -0.34 9.83
C GLY A 49 -28.22 -0.01 8.82
N GLU A 50 -28.53 0.76 7.77
CA GLU A 50 -27.59 1.16 6.73
C GLU A 50 -26.67 2.31 7.21
N PRO A 51 -25.46 2.44 6.65
CA PRO A 51 -24.60 3.59 6.88
C PRO A 51 -25.32 4.91 6.51
N GLU A 52 -25.42 5.80 7.48
CA GLU A 52 -25.99 7.13 7.34
C GLU A 52 -24.89 8.16 7.55
N LEU A 53 -24.76 9.07 6.59
CA LEU A 53 -23.81 10.16 6.65
C LEU A 53 -24.55 11.48 6.83
N PRO A 54 -24.08 12.40 7.71
CA PRO A 54 -24.59 13.76 7.71
C PRO A 54 -24.31 14.40 6.34
N THR A 55 -25.10 15.41 5.97
CA THR A 55 -25.10 16.09 4.66
C THR A 55 -23.73 16.65 4.20
N ASN A 56 -22.73 16.64 5.08
CA ASN A 56 -21.38 17.17 4.90
C ASN A 56 -20.28 16.08 4.94
N ALA A 57 -20.65 14.81 5.05
CA ALA A 57 -19.69 13.73 5.18
C ALA A 57 -19.28 13.19 3.80
N ASN A 58 -17.97 13.28 3.56
CA ASN A 58 -17.16 12.71 2.48
C ASN A 58 -17.83 12.58 1.09
N GLU A 59 -17.39 13.46 0.18
CA GLU A 59 -17.71 13.64 -1.25
C GLU A 59 -17.80 12.36 -2.13
N GLY A 60 -18.60 11.36 -1.76
CA GLY A 60 -18.94 10.19 -2.58
C GLY A 60 -18.62 8.80 -2.01
N LEU A 61 -18.05 8.67 -0.80
CA LEU A 61 -17.58 7.36 -0.28
C LEU A 61 -18.33 6.80 0.95
N LYS A 62 -19.45 7.43 1.34
CA LYS A 62 -20.41 6.93 2.36
C LYS A 62 -19.83 6.44 3.71
N ALA A 63 -18.59 6.80 4.08
CA ALA A 63 -17.96 6.41 5.34
C ALA A 63 -17.44 7.63 6.13
N ASP A 64 -17.41 7.48 7.45
CA ASP A 64 -16.95 8.51 8.39
C ASP A 64 -15.45 8.84 8.24
N ARG A 65 -15.06 10.06 8.63
CA ARG A 65 -13.66 10.54 8.61
C ARG A 65 -12.71 9.73 9.49
N ASN A 66 -13.23 9.07 10.53
CA ASN A 66 -12.51 8.12 11.38
C ASN A 66 -12.19 6.77 10.68
N THR A 67 -12.67 6.60 9.45
CA THR A 67 -12.45 5.40 8.62
C THR A 67 -11.72 5.77 7.34
N ILE A 68 -12.22 6.76 6.59
CA ILE A 68 -11.58 7.29 5.37
C ILE A 68 -11.63 8.81 5.36
N LYS A 69 -10.61 9.45 4.82
CA LYS A 69 -10.64 10.90 4.58
C LYS A 69 -9.94 11.27 3.29
N TYR A 70 -10.27 12.44 2.78
CA TYR A 70 -9.44 13.06 1.76
C TYR A 70 -8.19 13.67 2.40
N VAL A 71 -7.06 13.45 1.76
CA VAL A 71 -5.77 14.02 2.12
C VAL A 71 -5.16 14.73 0.92
N SER A 72 -4.59 15.90 1.15
CA SER A 72 -3.77 16.57 0.16
C SER A 72 -2.33 16.07 0.31
N ARG A 73 -1.76 15.59 -0.80
CA ARG A 73 -0.38 15.14 -0.88
C ARG A 73 0.35 16.03 -1.86
N THR A 74 1.40 16.67 -1.38
CA THR A 74 2.30 17.49 -2.21
C THR A 74 3.43 16.62 -2.74
N TRP A 75 3.56 16.60 -4.06
CA TRP A 75 4.61 15.89 -4.77
C TRP A 75 5.54 16.94 -5.34
N HIS A 76 6.81 16.85 -4.97
CA HIS A 76 7.83 17.64 -5.63
C HIS A 76 8.38 16.80 -6.78
N THR A 77 8.26 17.32 -7.99
CA THR A 77 8.85 16.76 -9.19
C THR A 77 9.74 17.83 -9.83
N VAL A 78 10.48 17.42 -10.84
CA VAL A 78 11.28 18.30 -11.71
C VAL A 78 10.46 19.33 -12.48
N SER A 79 9.20 19.02 -12.73
CA SER A 79 8.24 19.93 -13.37
C SER A 79 7.60 20.91 -12.39
N GLY A 80 7.94 20.81 -11.09
CA GLY A 80 7.46 21.67 -10.03
C GLY A 80 6.73 20.92 -8.93
N GLU A 81 6.08 21.68 -8.06
CA GLU A 81 5.28 21.14 -6.97
C GLU A 81 3.84 20.90 -7.43
N ASN A 82 3.37 19.67 -7.31
CA ASN A 82 2.02 19.28 -7.67
C ASN A 82 1.29 18.75 -6.43
N THR A 83 0.18 19.40 -6.06
CA THR A 83 -0.67 18.92 -4.97
C THR A 83 -1.80 18.08 -5.53
N TYR A 84 -1.97 16.88 -4.99
CA TYR A 84 -3.05 15.99 -5.36
C TYR A 84 -3.92 15.62 -4.17
N LYS A 85 -5.23 15.56 -4.39
CA LYS A 85 -6.19 15.01 -3.43
C LYS A 85 -6.20 13.48 -3.58
N ARG A 86 -6.09 12.77 -2.46
CA ARG A 86 -6.15 11.30 -2.36
C ARG A 86 -7.20 10.91 -1.33
N VAL A 87 -7.75 9.70 -1.47
CA VAL A 87 -8.55 9.07 -0.41
C VAL A 87 -7.59 8.22 0.41
N ALA A 88 -7.68 8.29 1.73
CA ALA A 88 -6.79 7.58 2.63
C ALA A 88 -7.54 6.96 3.81
N LEU A 89 -7.06 5.80 4.27
CA LEU A 89 -7.56 5.09 5.44
C LEU A 89 -7.00 5.69 6.73
N THR A 90 -7.88 5.93 7.70
CA THR A 90 -7.54 6.51 9.02
C THR A 90 -7.63 5.50 10.16
N LEU A 91 -7.84 4.22 9.85
CA LEU A 91 -7.93 3.15 10.85
C LEU A 91 -6.66 3.11 11.72
N PRO A 92 -6.77 3.15 13.07
CA PRO A 92 -5.61 3.24 13.95
C PRO A 92 -4.59 2.13 13.76
N SER A 93 -5.05 0.89 13.56
CA SER A 93 -4.18 -0.26 13.31
C SER A 93 -3.38 -0.11 12.01
N VAL A 94 -4.02 0.36 10.95
CA VAL A 94 -3.41 0.60 9.63
C VAL A 94 -2.40 1.75 9.72
N VAL A 95 -2.78 2.87 10.34
CA VAL A 95 -1.90 4.03 10.51
C VAL A 95 -0.71 3.68 11.39
N ASN A 96 -0.90 2.99 12.51
CA ASN A 96 0.19 2.57 13.38
C ASN A 96 1.15 1.61 12.69
N PHE A 97 0.63 0.65 11.91
CA PHE A 97 1.47 -0.22 11.10
C PHE A 97 2.30 0.60 10.10
N ALA A 98 1.67 1.53 9.38
CA ALA A 98 2.35 2.34 8.37
C ALA A 98 3.37 3.31 8.97
N ARG A 99 3.07 3.95 10.11
CA ARG A 99 4.04 4.79 10.86
C ARG A 99 5.30 4.00 11.20
N ASN A 100 5.12 2.78 11.70
CA ASN A 100 6.24 1.89 12.03
C ASN A 100 6.97 1.40 10.78
N HIS A 101 6.23 1.07 9.72
CA HIS A 101 6.79 0.57 8.47
C HIS A 101 7.62 1.64 7.73
N PHE A 102 7.11 2.86 7.62
CA PHE A 102 7.75 3.98 6.93
C PHE A 102 8.62 4.84 7.85
N ARG A 103 8.65 4.57 9.16
CA ARG A 103 9.31 5.40 10.18
C ARG A 103 8.89 6.87 10.14
N CYS A 104 7.61 7.11 9.88
CA CYS A 104 7.03 8.44 9.75
C CYS A 104 5.94 8.61 10.80
N ASN A 105 6.28 9.17 11.97
CA ASN A 105 5.34 9.31 13.09
C ASN A 105 4.22 10.31 12.81
N GLU A 106 4.46 11.27 11.92
CA GLU A 106 3.49 12.31 11.52
C GLU A 106 2.43 11.78 10.54
N LEU A 107 2.60 10.56 9.99
CA LEU A 107 1.65 9.97 9.06
C LEU A 107 0.25 9.90 9.68
N ASP A 108 -0.72 10.48 9.01
CA ASP A 108 -2.06 10.73 9.56
C ASP A 108 -3.16 9.86 8.93
N ALA A 109 -2.83 9.20 7.82
CA ALA A 109 -3.64 8.23 7.08
C ALA A 109 -2.76 7.49 6.06
N VAL A 110 -3.24 6.36 5.55
CA VAL A 110 -2.57 5.57 4.50
C VAL A 110 -3.34 5.69 3.20
N ASP A 111 -2.67 6.15 2.15
CA ASP A 111 -3.30 6.45 0.87
C ASP A 111 -3.81 5.18 0.19
N LEU A 112 -5.01 5.27 -0.36
CA LEU A 112 -5.62 4.25 -1.20
C LEU A 112 -5.34 4.54 -2.68
N GLU A 113 -5.35 3.49 -3.50
CA GLU A 113 -5.05 3.56 -4.92
C GLU A 113 -5.97 4.56 -5.63
N SER A 114 -5.36 5.51 -6.34
CA SER A 114 -6.04 6.53 -7.14
C SER A 114 -6.21 6.16 -8.61
N ASP A 115 -5.51 5.13 -9.06
CA ASP A 115 -5.42 4.72 -10.46
C ASP A 115 -6.42 3.58 -10.75
N GLY A 116 -6.93 3.51 -11.99
CA GLY A 116 -7.93 2.50 -12.41
C GLY A 116 -9.31 3.08 -12.78
N GLY A 117 -10.33 2.22 -12.90
CA GLY A 117 -11.72 2.59 -13.18
C GLY A 117 -12.65 2.40 -11.97
N ASP A 118 -13.96 2.66 -12.15
CA ASP A 118 -15.00 2.42 -11.14
C ASP A 118 -15.09 0.91 -10.83
N GLY A 119 -14.41 0.49 -9.76
CA GLY A 119 -14.31 -0.91 -9.34
C GLY A 119 -12.97 -1.25 -8.67
N ASN A 120 -11.89 -0.56 -9.03
CA ASN A 120 -10.55 -0.80 -8.46
C ASN A 120 -10.10 0.34 -7.55
N LYS A 121 -10.49 1.58 -7.86
CA LYS A 121 -10.10 2.74 -7.05
C LYS A 121 -10.57 2.58 -5.62
N HIS A 122 -9.66 2.90 -4.70
CA HIS A 122 -9.90 2.88 -3.25
C HIS A 122 -10.08 1.50 -2.60
N SER A 123 -9.98 0.39 -3.34
CA SER A 123 -9.99 -0.97 -2.75
C SER A 123 -8.59 -1.54 -2.54
N HIS A 124 -7.55 -0.83 -2.97
CA HIS A 124 -6.15 -1.20 -2.78
C HIS A 124 -5.39 -0.07 -2.08
N PHE A 125 -4.25 -0.40 -1.46
CA PHE A 125 -3.30 0.64 -1.03
C PHE A 125 -2.60 1.25 -2.24
N GLU A 126 -2.24 2.52 -2.15
CA GLU A 126 -1.52 3.21 -3.23
C GLU A 126 -0.24 2.44 -3.59
N ARG A 127 -0.18 1.97 -4.84
CA ARG A 127 0.89 1.13 -5.37
C ARG A 127 2.25 1.80 -5.27
N ARG A 128 2.29 3.13 -5.44
CA ARG A 128 3.55 3.92 -5.36
C ARG A 128 4.17 3.89 -3.95
N LEU A 129 3.40 3.55 -2.91
CA LEU A 129 3.91 3.40 -1.55
C LEU A 129 4.45 1.99 -1.23
N SER A 130 4.23 1.00 -2.10
CA SER A 130 4.24 -0.42 -1.69
C SER A 130 5.16 -1.36 -2.49
N ILE A 131 5.93 -0.85 -3.46
CA ILE A 131 6.81 -1.70 -4.28
C ILE A 131 8.29 -1.39 -4.02
N VAL A 132 8.87 -2.15 -3.10
CA VAL A 132 10.33 -2.18 -2.85
C VAL A 132 10.83 -3.61 -2.93
N LYS A 133 11.87 -3.88 -3.73
CA LYS A 133 12.58 -5.17 -3.75
C LYS A 133 13.91 -5.04 -3.02
N CYS A 134 14.09 -5.81 -1.94
CA CYS A 134 15.31 -5.81 -1.15
C CYS A 134 16.20 -7.04 -1.42
N SER A 135 17.53 -6.85 -1.46
CA SER A 135 18.53 -7.93 -1.52
C SER A 135 19.49 -7.91 -0.33
N LEU A 136 20.29 -8.98 -0.18
CA LEU A 136 21.36 -9.06 0.83
C LEU A 136 22.58 -8.17 0.49
N GLU A 137 22.67 -7.65 -0.73
CA GLU A 137 23.71 -6.70 -1.16
C GLU A 137 23.37 -5.25 -0.78
N PHE A 138 22.40 -5.05 0.12
CA PHE A 138 21.85 -3.73 0.48
C PHE A 138 21.22 -2.97 -0.70
N LYS A 139 20.85 -3.68 -1.78
CA LYS A 139 20.12 -3.09 -2.90
C LYS A 139 18.64 -3.03 -2.57
N HIS A 140 18.03 -1.86 -2.69
CA HIS A 140 16.59 -1.74 -2.70
C HIS A 140 16.12 -1.08 -3.99
N LEU A 141 15.25 -1.79 -4.72
CA LEU A 141 14.76 -1.34 -6.01
C LEU A 141 13.37 -0.77 -5.84
N VAL A 142 13.13 0.41 -6.40
CA VAL A 142 11.81 1.02 -6.56
C VAL A 142 11.33 0.79 -7.98
N TYR A 143 10.02 0.57 -8.14
CA TYR A 143 9.42 0.40 -9.46
C TYR A 143 8.84 1.71 -9.95
N PHE A 144 9.35 2.23 -11.07
CA PHE A 144 8.95 3.51 -11.64
C PHE A 144 8.83 3.41 -13.15
N ARG A 145 7.67 3.83 -13.69
CA ARG A 145 7.37 3.88 -15.13
C ARG A 145 7.72 2.62 -15.95
N GLY A 146 7.56 1.43 -15.36
CA GLY A 146 7.82 0.16 -16.05
C GLY A 146 9.16 -0.49 -15.68
N ASP A 147 10.06 0.25 -15.05
CA ASP A 147 11.41 -0.20 -14.75
C ASP A 147 11.69 -0.30 -13.25
N TRP A 148 12.60 -1.20 -12.89
CA TRP A 148 13.20 -1.26 -11.56
C TRP A 148 14.43 -0.36 -11.50
N ARG A 149 14.48 0.54 -10.51
CA ARG A 149 15.59 1.47 -10.30
C ARG A 149 16.18 1.26 -8.91
N GLU A 150 17.51 1.24 -8.80
CA GLU A 150 18.20 1.04 -7.53
C GLU A 150 18.34 2.36 -6.78
N CYS A 151 17.78 2.40 -5.58
CA CYS A 151 17.87 3.55 -4.70
C CYS A 151 19.20 3.56 -3.92
N PRO A 152 19.79 4.74 -3.64
CA PRO A 152 20.96 4.87 -2.78
C PRO A 152 20.74 4.23 -1.41
N ARG A 153 21.77 3.52 -0.90
CA ARG A 153 21.68 2.81 0.38
C ARG A 153 21.31 3.73 1.55
N ASP A 154 21.94 4.90 1.61
CA ASP A 154 21.74 5.90 2.67
C ASP A 154 20.58 6.85 2.37
N GLY A 155 19.72 6.50 1.42
CA GLY A 155 18.59 7.32 0.99
C GLY A 155 19.04 8.57 0.25
N GLY A 156 18.09 9.43 -0.07
CA GLY A 156 18.33 10.67 -0.80
C GLY A 156 17.60 10.72 -2.14
N ILE A 157 17.89 11.74 -2.93
CA ILE A 157 17.22 11.96 -4.21
C ILE A 157 17.94 11.13 -5.27
N MET A 158 17.19 10.24 -5.93
CA MET A 158 17.64 9.53 -7.12
C MET A 158 17.08 10.25 -8.34
N GLU A 159 17.95 10.88 -9.11
CA GLU A 159 17.59 11.51 -10.39
C GLU A 159 17.43 10.47 -11.49
N ILE A 160 16.45 10.67 -12.36
CA ILE A 160 16.09 9.80 -13.47
C ILE A 160 16.06 10.65 -14.73
N ALA A 161 17.08 10.56 -15.57
CA ALA A 161 17.07 11.27 -16.86
C ALA A 161 15.89 10.77 -17.72
N GLU A 162 14.97 11.68 -18.06
CA GLU A 162 13.91 11.45 -19.04
C GLU A 162 14.40 11.76 -20.46
N ASP A 163 15.18 12.83 -20.62
CA ASP A 163 15.91 13.22 -21.84
C ASP A 163 17.17 14.04 -21.47
N ILE A 164 17.87 14.63 -22.44
CA ILE A 164 19.12 15.41 -22.23
C ILE A 164 18.88 16.68 -21.37
N THR A 165 17.64 17.15 -21.30
CA THR A 165 17.23 18.41 -20.66
C THR A 165 16.29 18.23 -19.47
N ARG A 166 15.61 17.08 -19.39
CA ARG A 166 14.65 16.73 -18.34
C ARG A 166 15.17 15.55 -17.54
N HIS A 167 15.39 15.80 -16.26
CA HIS A 167 15.58 14.78 -15.25
C HIS A 167 14.27 14.72 -14.48
N ASP A 168 13.81 13.56 -14.02
CA ASP A 168 12.79 13.33 -12.99
C ASP A 168 13.52 12.92 -11.69
N TRP A 169 12.85 12.77 -10.56
CA TRP A 169 13.52 12.23 -9.37
C TRP A 169 12.59 11.48 -8.43
N ILE A 170 13.18 10.58 -7.65
CA ILE A 170 12.51 9.84 -6.58
C ILE A 170 13.25 10.10 -5.27
N GLN A 171 12.52 10.51 -4.24
CA GLN A 171 13.05 10.50 -2.87
C GLN A 171 13.14 9.06 -2.40
N CYS A 172 14.34 8.50 -2.44
CA CYS A 172 14.61 7.17 -1.94
C CYS A 172 14.71 7.17 -0.41
N PRO A 173 14.02 6.24 0.27
CA PRO A 173 14.24 6.00 1.70
C PRO A 173 15.63 5.35 1.92
N ARG A 174 16.13 5.34 3.16
CA ARG A 174 17.32 4.53 3.48
C ARG A 174 16.97 3.05 3.36
N PHE A 175 17.94 2.23 2.98
CA PHE A 175 17.74 0.78 2.89
C PHE A 175 17.10 0.21 4.17
N HIS A 176 17.61 0.59 5.35
CA HIS A 176 17.09 0.09 6.62
C HIS A 176 15.70 0.62 7.00
N ASP A 177 15.23 1.69 6.35
CA ASP A 177 13.88 2.22 6.57
C ASP A 177 12.83 1.33 5.87
N VAL A 178 13.18 0.62 4.79
CA VAL A 178 12.26 -0.21 4.00
C VAL A 178 12.62 -1.70 3.93
N CYS A 179 13.85 -2.07 4.28
CA CYS A 179 14.38 -3.44 4.18
C CYS A 179 14.98 -3.93 5.51
N SER A 180 14.73 -5.20 5.85
CA SER A 180 15.35 -5.88 7.00
C SER A 180 16.23 -7.03 6.52
N VAL A 181 17.53 -6.97 6.81
CA VAL A 181 18.51 -8.01 6.46
C VAL A 181 18.15 -9.34 7.12
N GLU A 182 17.70 -9.31 8.37
CA GLU A 182 17.24 -10.49 9.11
C GLU A 182 16.07 -11.17 8.40
N LYS A 183 15.01 -10.41 8.08
CA LYS A 183 13.85 -10.95 7.36
C LYS A 183 14.22 -11.50 5.98
N ILE A 184 15.20 -10.89 5.28
CA ILE A 184 15.69 -11.41 3.99
C ILE A 184 16.40 -12.75 4.19
N ARG A 185 17.26 -12.88 5.22
CA ARG A 185 17.96 -14.14 5.55
C ARG A 185 16.97 -15.25 5.90
N GLU A 186 15.96 -14.96 6.72
CA GLU A 186 14.92 -15.92 7.08
C GLU A 186 14.14 -16.41 5.85
N ARG A 187 13.76 -15.48 4.97
CA ARG A 187 13.06 -15.81 3.72
C ARG A 187 13.92 -16.68 2.81
N ASN A 188 15.21 -16.38 2.65
CA ASN A 188 16.12 -17.18 1.82
C ASN A 188 16.27 -18.60 2.37
N LYS A 189 16.48 -18.75 3.69
CA LYS A 189 16.52 -20.06 4.36
C LYS A 189 15.24 -20.88 4.16
N ARG A 190 14.07 -20.24 4.19
CA ARG A 190 12.79 -20.93 3.92
C ARG A 190 12.72 -21.42 2.47
N ARG A 191 13.10 -20.59 1.50
CA ARG A 191 13.11 -20.95 0.07
C ARG A 191 14.07 -22.10 -0.22
N GLU A 192 15.26 -22.09 0.38
CA GLU A 192 16.23 -23.19 0.26
C GLU A 192 15.67 -24.51 0.81
N LYS A 193 15.00 -24.47 1.99
CA LYS A 193 14.33 -25.65 2.55
C LYS A 193 13.21 -26.17 1.65
N GLU A 194 12.37 -25.28 1.13
CA GLU A 194 11.29 -25.64 0.21
C GLU A 194 11.82 -26.25 -1.10
N GLN A 195 12.89 -25.69 -1.66
CA GLN A 195 13.55 -26.23 -2.87
C GLN A 195 14.17 -27.60 -2.64
N ASN A 196 14.82 -27.81 -1.48
CA ASN A 196 15.41 -29.11 -1.14
C ASN A 196 14.34 -30.19 -0.91
N LEU A 197 13.18 -29.83 -0.34
CA LEU A 197 12.05 -30.75 -0.19
C LEU A 197 11.45 -31.17 -1.54
N ILE A 198 11.35 -30.23 -2.49
CA ILE A 198 10.86 -30.51 -3.86
C ILE A 198 11.88 -31.33 -4.65
N ALA A 199 13.19 -31.13 -4.43
CA ALA A 199 14.24 -31.90 -5.10
C ALA A 199 14.40 -33.35 -4.58
N GLN A 200 13.78 -33.67 -3.45
CA GLN A 200 13.81 -34.99 -2.80
C GLN A 200 12.51 -35.80 -3.00
N SER A 201 11.50 -35.22 -3.67
CA SER A 201 10.22 -35.85 -4.05
C SER A 201 10.18 -36.20 -5.52
#